data_AF-A0A914G5F1-F1
#
_entry.id   AF-A0A914G5F1-F1
#
_cell.length_a   1.000
_cell.length_b   1.000
_cell.length_c   1.000
_cell.angle_alpha   90.00
_cell.angle_beta   90.00
_cell.angle_gamma   90.00
#
_symmetry.space_group_name_H-M   'P 1'
#
loop_
_entity.id
_entity.type
_entity.pdbx_description
1 polymer ?
#
loop_
_entity_poly.entity_id
_entity_poly.type
_entity_poly.pdbx_seq_one_letter_code
_entity_poly.pdbx_strand_id
1 'polypeptide(L)'
;KVRQSLESLGEFRFIQKLENLKEPGKLKVDYQSGDWSPCSQQECGKPDGAQVRLLKCRVFGLDDGSVAYVEDEICEAYGILRPPSTKACHNPDCPEWESNDWTECSASRCIREQTSIQRREVKCIFVNGTVADFGLCSRKDRPKIKKECQN
;
A
#
# COMPACT_ATOMS: atom_id res chain seq x y z
N LYS A 1 33.19 -1.50 3.31
CA LYS A 1 31.72 -1.70 3.21
C LYS A 1 31.25 -1.61 1.77
N VAL A 2 31.09 -0.43 1.14
CA VAL A 2 30.61 -0.34 -0.27
C VAL A 2 31.48 -1.15 -1.23
N ARG A 3 32.81 -0.94 -1.23
CA ARG A 3 33.75 -1.71 -2.09
C ARG A 3 33.63 -3.23 -1.90
N GLN A 4 33.59 -3.69 -0.65
CA GLN A 4 33.47 -5.12 -0.32
C GLN A 4 32.13 -5.72 -0.81
N SER A 5 31.03 -4.98 -0.67
CA SER A 5 29.72 -5.42 -1.17
C SER A 5 29.69 -5.47 -2.71
N LEU A 6 30.35 -4.53 -3.38
CA LEU A 6 30.50 -4.60 -4.84
C LEU A 6 31.38 -5.78 -5.27
N GLU A 7 32.44 -6.09 -4.51
CA GLU A 7 33.31 -7.25 -4.76
C GLU A 7 32.54 -8.57 -4.57
N SER A 8 31.72 -8.69 -3.53
CA SER A 8 30.88 -9.88 -3.30
C SER A 8 29.84 -10.10 -4.40
N LEU A 9 29.29 -9.02 -4.95
CA LEU A 9 28.29 -9.05 -6.02
C LEU A 9 28.90 -9.09 -7.43
N GLY A 10 30.23 -9.04 -7.56
CA GLY A 10 30.92 -9.08 -8.86
C GLY A 10 30.77 -7.80 -9.70
N GLU A 11 30.51 -6.65 -9.07
CA GLU A 11 30.30 -5.35 -9.71
C GLU A 11 31.64 -4.66 -10.09
N PHE A 12 32.51 -5.39 -10.80
CA PHE A 12 33.88 -4.97 -11.14
C PHE A 12 33.95 -3.66 -11.94
N ARG A 13 32.97 -3.42 -12.81
CA ARG A 13 32.89 -2.17 -13.60
C ARG A 13 32.70 -0.95 -12.71
N PHE A 14 31.88 -1.08 -11.66
CA PHE A 14 31.66 0.02 -10.73
C PHE A 14 32.84 0.18 -9.77
N ILE A 15 33.51 -0.91 -9.38
CA ILE A 15 34.74 -0.86 -8.58
C ILE A 15 35.83 -0.04 -9.28
N GLN A 16 36.07 -0.28 -10.57
CA GLN A 16 37.05 0.51 -11.35
C GLN A 16 36.68 2.00 -11.41
N LYS A 17 35.38 2.32 -11.45
CA LYS A 17 34.91 3.70 -11.41
C LYS A 17 35.09 4.34 -10.03
N LEU A 18 34.86 3.58 -8.96
CA LEU A 18 35.11 4.02 -7.58
C LEU A 18 36.58 4.40 -7.34
N GLU A 19 37.53 3.72 -7.99
CA GLU A 19 38.95 4.07 -7.89
C GLU A 19 39.26 5.43 -8.53
N ASN A 20 38.45 5.87 -9.49
CA ASN A 20 38.56 7.16 -10.16
C ASN A 20 37.76 8.28 -9.47
N LEU A 21 36.93 7.94 -8.48
CA LEU A 21 36.18 8.90 -7.67
C LEU A 21 37.11 9.58 -6.66
N LYS A 22 37.57 10.79 -7.00
CA LYS A 22 38.48 11.59 -6.17
C LYS A 22 37.82 12.19 -4.92
N GLU A 23 36.49 12.28 -4.90
CA GLU A 23 35.72 12.94 -3.84
C GLU A 23 34.57 12.03 -3.36
N PRO A 24 34.55 11.63 -2.07
CA PRO A 24 33.53 10.74 -1.53
C PRO A 24 32.12 11.37 -1.48
N GLY A 25 32.02 12.71 -1.47
CA GLY A 25 30.73 13.43 -1.52
C GLY A 25 29.98 13.28 -2.85
N LYS A 26 30.60 12.67 -3.86
CA LYS A 26 30.02 12.44 -5.17
C LYS A 26 29.32 11.09 -5.32
N LEU A 27 29.24 10.32 -4.23
CA LEU A 27 28.50 9.07 -4.17
C LEU A 27 27.19 9.30 -3.43
N LYS A 28 26.08 8.92 -4.05
CA LYS A 28 24.77 8.90 -3.40
C LYS A 28 24.29 7.45 -3.25
N VAL A 29 23.57 7.19 -2.17
CA VAL A 29 22.97 5.89 -1.84
C VAL A 29 21.46 6.07 -1.71
N ASP A 30 20.68 5.19 -2.32
CA ASP A 30 19.23 5.15 -2.15
C ASP A 30 18.68 3.73 -2.36
N TYR A 31 17.41 3.53 -1.96
CA TYR A 31 16.66 2.34 -2.33
C TYR A 31 15.94 2.57 -3.66
N GLN A 32 16.18 1.70 -4.63
CA GLN A 32 15.30 1.57 -5.77
C GLN A 32 14.11 0.68 -5.39
N SER A 33 12.91 1.20 -5.62
CA SER A 33 11.67 0.42 -5.49
C SER A 33 11.27 -0.16 -6.84
N GLY A 34 11.04 -1.47 -6.90
CA GLY A 34 10.40 -2.12 -8.03
C GLY A 34 8.89 -1.91 -8.04
N ASP A 35 8.25 -2.47 -9.07
CA ASP A 35 6.80 -2.48 -9.20
C ASP A 35 6.15 -3.35 -8.12
N TRP A 36 4.92 -2.99 -7.78
CA TRP A 36 4.07 -3.80 -6.91
C TRP A 36 3.65 -5.08 -7.64
N SER A 37 3.71 -6.22 -6.94
CA SER A 37 3.10 -7.46 -7.38
C SER A 37 1.59 -7.27 -7.58
N PRO A 38 0.92 -8.17 -8.33
CA PRO A 38 -0.52 -8.28 -8.26
C PRO A 38 -1.00 -8.48 -6.80
N CYS A 39 -2.24 -8.09 -6.53
CA CYS A 39 -2.84 -8.28 -5.22
C CYS A 39 -2.95 -9.78 -4.90
N SER A 40 -2.51 -10.20 -3.71
CA SER A 40 -2.58 -11.61 -3.30
C SER A 40 -3.98 -12.08 -2.89
N GLN A 41 -4.99 -11.21 -2.94
CA GLN A 41 -6.35 -11.58 -2.59
C GLN A 41 -6.92 -12.56 -3.63
N GLN A 42 -7.14 -13.80 -3.20
CA GLN A 42 -7.67 -14.87 -4.06
C GLN A 42 -9.20 -14.97 -4.02
N GLU A 43 -9.81 -14.64 -2.89
CA GLU A 43 -11.25 -14.75 -2.66
C GLU A 43 -11.81 -13.47 -2.06
N CYS A 44 -12.98 -13.06 -2.52
CA CYS A 44 -13.72 -11.93 -1.94
C CYS A 44 -14.27 -12.31 -0.56
N GLY A 45 -14.44 -11.33 0.33
CA GLY A 45 -14.98 -11.54 1.67
C GLY A 45 -13.99 -12.12 2.69
N LYS A 46 -12.79 -12.51 2.23
CA LYS A 46 -11.64 -12.87 3.06
C LYS A 46 -10.87 -11.59 3.46
N PRO A 47 -9.90 -11.69 4.40
CA PRO A 47 -9.05 -10.55 4.74
C PRO A 47 -8.36 -9.96 3.51
N ASP A 48 -8.07 -8.66 3.58
CA ASP A 48 -7.38 -7.92 2.51
C ASP A 48 -6.11 -8.64 2.07
N GLY A 49 -5.85 -8.59 0.76
CA GLY A 49 -4.60 -9.11 0.21
C GLY A 49 -3.42 -8.20 0.52
N ALA A 50 -2.24 -8.64 0.09
CA ALA A 50 -1.04 -7.83 0.11
C ALA A 50 -0.45 -7.73 -1.30
N GLN A 51 0.10 -6.55 -1.62
CA GLN A 51 1.05 -6.39 -2.71
C GLN A 51 2.45 -6.30 -2.09
N VAL A 52 3.41 -6.94 -2.73
CA VAL A 52 4.82 -6.88 -2.36
C VAL A 52 5.63 -6.28 -3.50
N ARG A 53 6.72 -5.59 -3.20
CA ARG A 53 7.67 -5.11 -4.20
C ARG A 53 9.10 -5.38 -3.76
N LEU A 54 9.96 -5.58 -4.73
CA LEU A 54 11.38 -5.72 -4.47
C LEU A 54 12.00 -4.34 -4.20
N LEU A 55 12.83 -4.26 -3.16
CA LEU A 55 13.69 -3.12 -2.90
C LEU A 55 15.12 -3.54 -3.18
N LYS A 56 15.90 -2.69 -3.85
CA LYS A 56 17.33 -2.91 -4.04
C LYS A 56 18.09 -1.68 -3.56
N CYS A 57 19.04 -1.86 -2.67
CA CYS A 57 19.99 -0.81 -2.35
C CYS A 57 20.89 -0.54 -3.56
N ARG A 58 21.07 0.72 -3.93
CA ARG A 58 21.99 1.11 -4.98
C ARG A 58 22.85 2.27 -4.56
N VAL A 59 24.06 2.28 -5.09
CA VAL A 59 24.98 3.41 -5.05
C VAL A 59 25.06 3.99 -6.45
N PHE A 60 25.08 5.32 -6.54
CA PHE A 60 25.23 5.99 -7.82
C PHE A 60 26.18 7.17 -7.77
N GLY A 61 27.03 7.26 -8.80
CA GLY A 61 27.97 8.35 -9.00
C GLY A 61 27.25 9.59 -9.52
N LEU A 62 27.40 10.71 -8.83
CA LEU A 62 26.77 11.98 -9.23
C LEU A 62 27.44 12.61 -10.46
N ASP A 63 28.71 12.29 -10.73
CA ASP A 63 29.47 12.85 -11.87
C ASP A 63 29.13 12.17 -13.20
N ASP A 64 29.05 10.84 -13.22
CA ASP A 64 28.93 10.04 -14.44
C ASP A 64 27.58 9.32 -14.55
N GLY A 65 26.71 9.46 -13.56
CA GLY A 65 25.42 8.79 -13.49
C GLY A 65 25.51 7.27 -13.38
N SER A 66 26.69 6.71 -13.06
CA SER A 66 26.84 5.27 -12.89
C SER A 66 25.99 4.78 -11.73
N VAL A 67 25.46 3.56 -11.85
CA VAL A 67 24.65 2.90 -10.82
C VAL A 67 25.18 1.49 -10.62
N ALA A 68 25.32 1.07 -9.36
CA ALA A 68 25.52 -0.33 -9.00
C ALA A 68 24.62 -0.70 -7.83
N TYR A 69 24.16 -1.94 -7.83
CA TYR A 69 23.40 -2.49 -6.71
C TYR A 69 24.35 -3.07 -5.68
N VAL A 70 23.99 -2.89 -4.42
CA VAL A 70 24.76 -3.33 -3.26
C VAL A 70 23.84 -4.03 -2.28
N GLU A 71 24.43 -4.66 -1.28
CA GLU A 71 23.71 -5.28 -0.18
C GLU A 71 22.94 -4.21 0.64
N ASP A 72 21.79 -4.60 1.22
CA ASP A 72 20.87 -3.69 1.91
C ASP A 72 21.52 -3.00 3.12
N GLU A 73 22.48 -3.68 3.76
CA GLU A 73 23.29 -3.23 4.88
C GLU A 73 24.06 -1.93 4.56
N ILE A 74 24.35 -1.68 3.27
CA ILE A 74 24.96 -0.41 2.84
C ILE A 74 23.95 0.74 3.02
N CYS A 75 22.71 0.58 2.56
CA CYS A 75 21.69 1.62 2.74
C CYS A 75 21.39 1.86 4.22
N GLU A 76 21.35 0.80 5.03
CA GLU A 76 21.16 0.89 6.48
C GLU A 76 22.31 1.64 7.16
N ALA A 77 23.57 1.35 6.78
CA ALA A 77 24.74 2.03 7.31
C ALA A 77 24.81 3.52 6.94
N TYR A 78 24.23 3.90 5.80
CA TYR A 78 24.10 5.30 5.37
C TYR A 78 22.85 5.99 5.94
N GLY A 79 22.06 5.32 6.78
CA GLY A 79 20.86 5.88 7.40
C GLY A 79 19.72 6.13 6.40
N ILE A 80 19.72 5.43 5.26
CA ILE A 80 18.67 5.57 4.26
C ILE A 80 17.40 4.88 4.78
N LEU A 81 16.30 5.62 4.84
CA LEU A 81 15.02 5.08 5.27
C LEU A 81 14.54 4.02 4.25
N ARG A 82 14.38 2.78 4.73
CA ARG A 82 13.86 1.67 3.92
C ARG A 82 12.39 1.93 3.55
N PRO A 83 12.04 2.04 2.25
CA PRO A 83 10.65 2.22 1.84
C PRO A 83 9.78 1.02 2.21
N PRO A 84 8.44 1.14 2.22
CA PRO A 84 7.56 -0.02 2.39
C PRO A 84 7.76 -1.02 1.26
N SER A 85 8.01 -2.29 1.60
CA SER A 85 8.06 -3.41 0.64
C SER A 85 6.75 -4.18 0.53
N THR A 86 5.78 -3.86 1.40
CA THR A 86 4.47 -4.51 1.47
C THR A 86 3.40 -3.46 1.72
N LYS A 87 2.24 -3.60 1.07
CA LYS A 87 1.04 -2.80 1.36
C LYS A 87 -0.21 -3.66 1.25
N ALA A 88 -1.27 -3.29 1.98
CA ALA A 88 -2.58 -3.90 1.80
C ALA A 88 -3.15 -3.58 0.41
N CYS A 89 -3.96 -4.49 -0.11
CA CYS A 89 -4.66 -4.33 -1.38
C CYS A 89 -6.02 -5.02 -1.37
N HIS A 90 -6.90 -4.55 -2.23
CA HIS A 90 -8.17 -5.19 -2.55
C HIS A 90 -8.14 -5.61 -4.03
N ASN A 91 -8.71 -6.78 -4.34
CA ASN A 91 -8.93 -7.19 -5.71
C ASN A 91 -10.06 -6.32 -6.31
N PRO A 92 -9.82 -5.54 -7.38
CA PRO A 92 -10.82 -4.65 -7.97
C PRO A 92 -12.05 -5.39 -8.53
N ASP A 93 -11.96 -6.70 -8.75
CA ASP A 93 -13.09 -7.51 -9.21
C ASP A 93 -14.04 -7.92 -8.06
N CYS A 94 -13.64 -7.70 -6.80
CA CYS A 94 -14.48 -8.00 -5.65
C CYS A 94 -15.58 -6.93 -5.45
N PRO A 95 -16.75 -7.34 -4.94
CA PRO A 95 -17.82 -6.39 -4.67
C PRO A 95 -17.50 -5.54 -3.43
N GLU A 96 -17.99 -4.31 -3.45
CA GLU A 96 -17.83 -3.35 -2.35
C GLU A 96 -19.17 -3.00 -1.70
N TRP A 97 -19.11 -2.44 -0.48
CA TRP A 97 -20.31 -1.98 0.19
C TRP A 97 -20.80 -0.66 -0.39
N GLU A 98 -22.04 -0.67 -0.86
CA GLU A 98 -22.78 0.53 -1.22
C GLU A 98 -23.88 0.80 -0.20
N SER A 99 -24.11 2.07 0.11
CA SER A 99 -25.21 2.47 0.97
C SER A 99 -25.90 3.70 0.43
N ASN A 100 -27.22 3.74 0.51
CA ASN A 100 -27.98 4.93 0.16
C ASN A 100 -28.01 5.95 1.31
N ASP A 101 -28.71 7.05 1.06
CA ASP A 101 -28.92 8.09 2.04
C ASP A 101 -29.74 7.59 3.24
N TRP A 102 -29.47 8.21 4.38
CA TRP A 102 -30.24 7.98 5.60
C TRP A 102 -31.67 8.49 5.41
N THR A 103 -32.66 7.72 5.87
CA THR A 103 -34.04 8.19 5.99
C THR A 103 -34.09 9.47 6.82
N GLU A 104 -34.96 10.41 6.47
CA GLU A 104 -35.03 11.69 7.17
C GLU A 104 -35.33 11.51 8.67
N CYS A 105 -34.61 12.24 9.53
CA CYS A 105 -34.76 12.10 10.98
C CYS A 105 -36.12 12.63 11.45
N SER A 106 -36.55 13.76 10.87
CA SER A 106 -37.84 14.44 11.12
C SER A 106 -39.04 13.53 10.85
N ALA A 107 -38.98 12.75 9.77
CA ALA A 107 -40.00 11.80 9.37
C ALA A 107 -40.01 10.51 10.21
N SER A 108 -38.98 10.29 11.04
CA SER A 108 -38.83 9.07 11.83
C SER A 108 -39.48 9.22 13.20
N ARG A 109 -40.27 8.22 13.62
CA ARG A 109 -40.93 8.22 14.94
C ARG A 109 -39.91 8.25 16.08
N CYS A 110 -40.14 9.14 17.05
CA CYS A 110 -39.32 9.22 18.26
C CYS A 110 -39.38 7.90 19.05
N ILE A 111 -38.21 7.41 19.45
CA ILE A 111 -38.05 6.24 20.32
C ILE A 111 -37.83 6.66 21.78
N ARG A 112 -37.34 7.88 22.01
CA ARG A 112 -37.12 8.54 23.31
C ARG A 112 -37.25 10.06 23.12
N GLU A 113 -37.17 10.84 24.21
CA GLU A 113 -37.19 12.30 24.12
C GLU A 113 -36.17 12.81 23.09
N GLN A 114 -36.69 13.56 22.11
CA GLN A 114 -35.95 14.16 20.99
C GLN A 114 -35.03 13.19 20.23
N THR A 115 -35.29 11.89 20.26
CA THR A 115 -34.41 10.88 19.66
C THR A 115 -35.19 9.94 18.75
N SER A 116 -34.76 9.84 17.50
CA SER A 116 -35.29 8.94 16.47
C SER A 116 -34.19 8.03 15.90
N ILE A 117 -34.59 7.02 15.12
CA ILE A 117 -33.66 6.14 14.40
C ILE A 117 -33.77 6.40 12.90
N GLN A 118 -32.66 6.76 12.26
CA GLN A 118 -32.56 6.73 10.80
C GLN A 118 -32.07 5.36 10.34
N ARG A 119 -32.58 4.94 9.18
CA ARG A 119 -32.22 3.70 8.51
C ARG A 119 -31.65 4.01 7.13
N ARG A 120 -30.84 3.12 6.61
CA ARG A 120 -30.42 3.13 5.21
C ARG A 120 -30.28 1.71 4.71
N GLU A 121 -30.39 1.53 3.42
CA GLU A 121 -30.09 0.28 2.75
C GLU A 121 -28.58 0.16 2.56
N VAL A 122 -28.07 -1.06 2.77
CA VAL A 122 -26.64 -1.40 2.59
C VAL A 122 -26.58 -2.68 1.78
N LYS A 123 -25.94 -2.62 0.61
CA LYS A 123 -25.80 -3.72 -0.35
C LYS A 123 -24.34 -3.98 -0.64
N CYS A 124 -24.01 -5.24 -0.92
CA CYS A 124 -22.72 -5.64 -1.46
C CYS A 124 -22.86 -5.66 -2.99
N ILE A 125 -22.11 -4.85 -3.73
CA ILE A 125 -22.34 -4.63 -5.16
C ILE A 125 -21.03 -4.78 -5.94
N PHE A 126 -21.07 -5.54 -7.05
CA PHE A 126 -19.96 -5.65 -8.00
C PHE A 126 -19.84 -4.40 -8.87
N VAL A 127 -18.67 -4.17 -9.47
CA VAL A 127 -18.42 -3.04 -10.39
C VAL A 127 -19.43 -2.97 -11.55
N ASN A 128 -20.02 -4.10 -11.96
CA ASN A 128 -21.06 -4.15 -13.00
C ASN A 128 -22.49 -3.79 -12.49
N GLY A 129 -22.65 -3.43 -11.22
CA GLY A 129 -23.92 -3.08 -10.59
C GLY A 129 -24.75 -4.26 -10.06
N THR A 130 -24.29 -5.51 -10.20
CA THR A 130 -25.01 -6.67 -9.66
C THR A 130 -24.85 -6.78 -8.15
N VAL A 131 -25.95 -7.13 -7.47
CA VAL A 131 -25.94 -7.34 -6.01
C VAL A 131 -25.33 -8.70 -5.70
N ALA A 132 -24.26 -8.68 -4.92
CA ALA A 132 -23.53 -9.84 -4.44
C ALA A 132 -24.06 -10.32 -3.07
N ASP A 133 -23.62 -11.52 -2.66
CA ASP A 133 -23.86 -12.00 -1.30
C ASP A 133 -23.10 -11.15 -0.27
N PHE A 134 -23.72 -10.90 0.90
CA PHE A 134 -23.13 -10.09 1.98
C PHE A 134 -21.79 -10.63 2.49
N GLY A 135 -21.53 -11.93 2.32
CA GLY A 135 -20.29 -12.58 2.70
C GLY A 135 -19.11 -12.27 1.78
N LEU A 136 -19.33 -11.74 0.58
CA LEU A 136 -18.28 -11.40 -0.38
C LEU A 136 -17.69 -10.00 -0.17
N CYS A 137 -18.40 -9.12 0.54
CA CYS A 137 -17.85 -7.84 0.98
C CYS A 137 -17.19 -7.98 2.35
N SER A 138 -16.09 -7.24 2.58
CA SER A 138 -15.38 -7.22 3.85
C SER A 138 -16.29 -6.79 5.00
N ARG A 139 -16.43 -7.62 6.04
CA ARG A 139 -17.26 -7.27 7.21
C ARG A 139 -16.75 -6.03 7.96
N LYS A 140 -15.46 -5.70 7.86
CA LYS A 140 -14.85 -4.56 8.54
C LYS A 140 -15.35 -3.23 7.96
N ASP A 141 -15.60 -3.22 6.66
CA ASP A 141 -15.96 -2.00 5.92
C ASP A 141 -17.48 -1.83 5.83
N ARG A 142 -18.26 -2.73 6.44
CA ARG A 142 -19.72 -2.72 6.36
C ARG A 142 -20.30 -1.43 6.96
N PRO A 143 -20.98 -0.59 6.16
CA PRO A 143 -21.61 0.61 6.67
C PRO A 143 -22.72 0.30 7.68
N LYS A 144 -22.92 1.18 8.67
CA LYS A 144 -24.02 1.05 9.63
C LYS A 144 -25.38 1.09 8.91
N ILE A 145 -26.30 0.20 9.26
CA ILE A 145 -27.67 0.16 8.68
C ILE A 145 -28.63 1.10 9.44
N LYS A 146 -28.34 1.33 10.72
CA LYS A 146 -29.15 2.16 11.61
C LYS A 146 -28.25 3.11 12.40
N LYS A 147 -28.72 4.32 12.67
CA LYS A 147 -28.10 5.25 13.61
C LYS A 147 -29.18 6.05 14.34
N GLU A 148 -28.85 6.52 15.53
CA GLU A 148 -29.68 7.46 16.25
C GLU A 148 -29.48 8.88 15.68
N CYS A 149 -30.52 9.70 15.77
CA CYS A 149 -30.54 11.09 15.35
C CYS A 149 -31.46 11.89 16.29
N GLN A 150 -31.33 13.21 16.29
CA GLN A 150 -32.23 14.08 17.06
C GLN A 150 -33.40 14.56 16.21
N ASN A 151 -34.62 14.35 16.71
CA ASN A 151 -35.89 14.75 16.08
C ASN A 151 -36.70 15.63 17.03
#